data_AF-W7DHR4-F1
#
_entry.id   AF-W7DHR4-F1
#
_cell.length_a   1.000
_cell.length_b   1.000
_cell.length_c   1.000
_cell.angle_alpha   90.00
_cell.angle_beta   90.00
_cell.angle_gamma   90.00
#
_symmetry.space_group_name_H-M   'P 1'
#
loop_
_entity.id
_entity.type
_entity.pdbx_description
1 polymer ?
#
loop_
_entity_poly.entity_id
_entity_poly.type
_entity_poly.pdbx_seq_one_letter_code
_entity_poly.pdbx_strand_id
1 'polypeptide(L)'
;METGIPTGDEIYKLLDDGTEFGGLFINMQMDEEYRNELKWDCIIDAVSYICQQAYLLNNEKYLPAPIENVSEEIIEHCLQTFEKINPQNEVFIKKVTEYLNSLDEIEKEDIGVIRSVLRGLM
;
A
#
# COMPACT_ATOMS: atom_id res chain seq x y z
N MET A 1 -8.90 15.18 -19.61
CA MET A 1 -8.30 14.73 -18.33
C MET A 1 -7.96 13.28 -18.54
N GLU A 2 -6.68 12.93 -18.54
CA GLU A 2 -6.27 11.53 -18.63
C GLU A 2 -6.77 10.80 -17.38
N THR A 3 -7.70 9.87 -17.60
CA THR A 3 -8.25 8.95 -16.61
C THR A 3 -7.46 7.63 -16.64
N GLY A 4 -6.14 7.72 -16.56
CA GLY A 4 -5.24 6.56 -16.57
C GLY A 4 -5.02 6.02 -15.16
N ILE A 5 -4.92 4.69 -15.02
CA ILE A 5 -4.38 4.07 -13.80
C ILE A 5 -2.93 4.58 -13.64
N PRO A 6 -2.54 5.16 -12.50
CA PRO A 6 -1.17 5.62 -12.29
C PRO A 6 -0.16 4.49 -12.49
N THR A 7 0.94 4.78 -13.18
CA THR A 7 2.07 3.86 -13.37
C THR A 7 2.81 3.61 -12.06
N GLY A 8 3.60 2.52 -12.01
CA GLY A 8 4.48 2.24 -10.87
C GLY A 8 5.41 3.41 -10.55
N ASP A 9 6.02 4.01 -11.57
CA ASP A 9 6.89 5.19 -11.41
C ASP A 9 6.17 6.41 -10.83
N GLU A 10 4.92 6.66 -11.22
CA GLU A 10 4.13 7.77 -10.68
C GLU A 10 3.78 7.57 -9.20
N ILE A 11 3.51 6.32 -8.79
CA ILE A 11 3.27 5.99 -7.39
C ILE A 11 4.59 6.00 -6.61
N TYR A 12 5.68 5.50 -7.19
CA TYR A 12 7.00 5.47 -6.55
C TYR A 12 7.50 6.86 -6.18
N LYS A 13 7.22 7.88 -6.99
CA LYS A 13 7.52 9.28 -6.68
C LYS A 13 6.86 9.79 -5.39
N LEU A 14 5.80 9.14 -4.91
CA LEU A 14 5.25 9.45 -3.59
C LEU A 14 6.17 8.94 -2.48
N LEU A 15 6.77 7.76 -2.63
CA LEU A 15 7.70 7.18 -1.66
C LEU A 15 9.03 7.93 -1.66
N ASP A 16 9.59 8.13 -2.85
CA ASP A 16 10.88 8.75 -3.10
C ASP A 16 10.81 9.55 -4.41
N ASP A 17 10.84 10.87 -4.31
CA ASP A 17 10.84 11.77 -5.48
C ASP A 17 12.25 12.07 -6.00
N GLY A 18 13.28 11.44 -5.43
CA GLY A 18 14.69 11.64 -5.76
C GLY A 18 15.30 12.90 -5.16
N THR A 19 14.58 13.62 -4.29
CA THR A 19 15.08 14.81 -3.60
C THR A 19 15.40 14.52 -2.14
N GLU A 20 16.22 15.37 -1.52
CA GLU A 20 16.57 15.27 -0.09
C GLU A 20 15.51 15.85 0.85
N PHE A 21 14.40 16.36 0.31
CA PHE A 21 13.38 17.10 1.08
C PHE A 21 11.94 16.61 0.84
N GLY A 22 11.75 15.69 -0.11
CA GLY A 22 10.45 15.22 -0.57
C GLY A 22 10.31 13.70 -0.49
N GLY A 23 9.13 13.21 -0.83
CA GLY A 23 8.79 11.79 -0.68
C GLY A 23 8.48 11.36 0.75
N LEU A 24 7.67 10.32 0.90
CA LEU A 24 7.20 9.82 2.19
C LEU A 24 8.36 9.36 3.08
N PHE A 25 9.42 8.75 2.52
CA PHE A 25 10.56 8.29 3.31
C PHE A 25 11.31 9.44 3.99
N ILE A 26 11.54 10.55 3.29
CA ILE A 26 12.19 11.72 3.88
C ILE A 26 11.26 12.39 4.89
N ASN A 27 9.98 12.55 4.56
CA ASN A 27 9.02 13.18 5.47
C ASN A 27 8.88 12.41 6.80
N MET A 28 8.86 11.07 6.75
CA MET A 28 8.91 10.23 7.95
C MET A 28 10.18 10.47 8.78
N GLN A 29 11.36 10.54 8.14
CA GLN A 29 12.63 10.75 8.84
C GLN A 29 12.74 12.15 9.46
N MET A 30 12.09 13.15 8.87
CA MET A 30 12.06 14.52 9.38
C MET A 30 11.01 14.75 10.48
N ASP A 31 10.03 13.86 10.64
CA ASP A 31 8.98 14.01 11.63
C ASP A 31 9.47 13.62 13.03
N GLU A 32 9.61 14.60 13.91
CA GLU A 32 10.07 14.41 15.28
C GLU A 32 8.94 13.98 16.25
N GLU A 33 7.67 13.99 15.80
CA GLU A 33 6.54 13.58 16.63
C GLU A 33 6.39 12.06 16.65
N TYR A 34 6.88 11.43 17.73
CA TYR A 34 6.83 9.98 17.92
C TYR A 34 5.42 9.38 17.77
N ARG A 35 4.36 10.14 18.06
CA ARG A 35 2.96 9.66 17.88
C ARG A 35 2.57 9.46 16.42
N ASN A 36 3.35 9.99 15.48
CA ASN A 36 3.12 9.82 14.06
C ASN A 36 3.83 8.60 13.46
N GLU A 37 4.73 7.93 14.20
CA GLU A 37 5.46 6.74 13.72
C GLU A 37 4.51 5.69 13.13
N LEU A 38 3.47 5.30 13.89
CA LEU A 38 2.46 4.37 13.39
C LEU A 38 1.73 4.91 12.14
N LYS A 39 1.50 6.21 12.04
CA LYS A 39 0.83 6.77 10.85
C LYS A 39 1.74 6.67 9.63
N TRP A 40 3.03 6.94 9.80
CA TRP A 40 4.02 6.81 8.74
C TRP A 40 4.16 5.38 8.27
N ASP A 41 4.34 4.44 9.19
CA ASP A 41 4.40 3.00 8.90
C ASP A 41 3.17 2.57 8.08
N CYS A 42 1.96 2.91 8.56
CA CYS A 42 0.72 2.56 7.87
C CYS A 42 0.63 3.14 6.44
N ILE A 43 1.02 4.41 6.25
CA ILE A 43 0.97 5.05 4.93
C ILE A 43 2.03 4.48 3.99
N ILE A 44 3.26 4.31 4.48
CA ILE A 44 4.40 3.83 3.69
C ILE A 44 4.18 2.38 3.27
N ASP A 45 3.69 1.52 4.16
CA ASP A 45 3.37 0.13 3.84
C ASP A 45 2.33 0.04 2.73
N ALA A 46 1.23 0.78 2.87
CA ALA A 46 0.14 0.79 1.89
C ALA A 46 0.64 1.28 0.53
N VAL A 47 1.36 2.40 0.49
CA VAL A 47 1.87 2.96 -0.77
C VAL A 47 2.94 2.05 -1.39
N SER A 48 3.83 1.46 -0.59
CA SER A 48 4.86 0.53 -1.06
C SER A 48 4.26 -0.70 -1.71
N TYR A 49 3.23 -1.29 -1.09
CA TYR A 49 2.50 -2.41 -1.65
C TYR A 49 1.81 -2.05 -2.96
N ILE A 50 1.01 -0.98 -2.96
CA ILE A 50 0.28 -0.52 -4.15
C ILE A 50 1.25 -0.22 -5.30
N CYS A 51 2.38 0.43 -4.99
CA CYS A 51 3.43 0.73 -5.94
C CYS A 51 3.97 -0.54 -6.59
N GLN A 52 4.38 -1.53 -5.79
CA GLN A 52 4.87 -2.81 -6.29
C GLN A 52 3.84 -3.51 -7.18
N GLN A 53 2.56 -3.54 -6.76
CA GLN A 53 1.50 -4.15 -7.54
C GLN A 53 1.29 -3.45 -8.89
N ALA A 54 1.44 -2.13 -8.96
CA ALA A 54 1.36 -1.40 -10.22
C ALA A 54 2.47 -1.81 -11.20
N TYR A 55 3.72 -1.95 -10.74
CA TYR A 55 4.82 -2.49 -11.56
C TYR A 55 4.55 -3.92 -12.04
N LEU A 56 4.06 -4.79 -11.14
CA LEU A 56 3.77 -6.19 -11.46
C LEU A 56 2.64 -6.32 -12.49
N LEU A 57 1.56 -5.53 -12.36
CA LEU A 57 0.45 -5.50 -13.32
C LEU A 57 0.89 -5.01 -14.71
N ASN A 58 1.85 -4.09 -14.76
CA ASN A 58 2.43 -3.61 -16.01
C ASN A 58 3.51 -4.55 -16.59
N ASN A 59 3.75 -5.71 -15.97
CA ASN A 59 4.79 -6.67 -16.35
C ASN A 59 6.19 -6.05 -16.44
N GLU A 60 6.49 -5.10 -15.56
CA GLU A 60 7.79 -4.44 -15.54
C GLU A 60 8.88 -5.40 -15.03
N LYS A 61 10.05 -5.35 -15.67
CA LYS A 61 11.15 -6.29 -15.39
C LYS A 61 11.98 -5.93 -14.17
N TYR A 62 11.92 -4.67 -13.74
CA TYR A 62 12.76 -4.13 -12.69
C TYR A 62 11.90 -3.34 -11.72
N LEU A 63 12.07 -3.62 -10.43
CA LEU A 63 11.44 -2.88 -9.35
C LEU A 63 12.50 -1.93 -8.74
N PRO A 64 12.12 -0.71 -8.34
CA PRO A 64 12.96 0.11 -7.48
C PRO A 64 13.35 -0.64 -6.20
N ALA A 65 14.60 -0.48 -5.75
CA ALA A 65 15.13 -1.21 -4.60
C ALA A 65 14.26 -1.14 -3.33
N PRO A 66 13.63 0.01 -2.97
CA PRO A 66 12.78 0.07 -1.77
C PRO A 66 11.54 -0.82 -1.82
N ILE A 67 11.06 -1.19 -3.01
CA ILE A 67 9.85 -2.00 -3.17
C ILE A 67 10.11 -3.38 -3.78
N GLU A 68 11.37 -3.71 -4.09
CA GLU A 68 11.75 -4.97 -4.74
C GLU A 68 11.39 -6.19 -3.88
N ASN A 69 11.58 -6.10 -2.57
CA ASN A 69 11.38 -7.19 -1.62
C ASN A 69 10.11 -7.04 -0.78
N VAL A 70 9.21 -6.12 -1.17
CA VAL A 70 7.90 -6.00 -0.54
C VAL A 70 7.15 -7.32 -0.74
N SER A 71 6.57 -7.83 0.34
CA SER A 71 5.78 -9.05 0.34
C SER A 71 4.36 -8.75 0.83
N GLU A 72 3.49 -9.73 0.78
CA GLU A 72 2.14 -9.65 1.35
C GLU A 72 2.15 -9.37 2.86
N GLU A 73 3.22 -9.69 3.58
CA GLU A 73 3.39 -9.39 5.01
C GLU A 73 3.34 -7.89 5.31
N ILE A 74 3.68 -7.03 4.34
CA ILE A 74 3.59 -5.58 4.51
C ILE A 74 2.14 -5.11 4.68
N ILE A 75 1.18 -5.82 4.09
CA ILE A 75 -0.24 -5.50 4.24
C ILE A 75 -0.72 -5.89 5.64
N GLU A 76 -0.23 -7.01 6.18
CA GLU A 76 -0.49 -7.37 7.58
C GLU A 76 0.05 -6.29 8.53
N HIS A 77 1.28 -5.83 8.32
CA HIS A 77 1.86 -4.74 9.11
C HIS A 77 1.05 -3.44 8.98
N CYS A 78 0.67 -3.07 7.74
CA CYS A 78 -0.19 -1.92 7.49
C CYS A 78 -1.50 -1.99 8.29
N LEU A 79 -2.17 -3.13 8.29
CA LEU A 79 -3.45 -3.31 8.98
C LEU A 79 -3.31 -3.28 10.49
N GLN A 80 -2.29 -3.97 11.03
CA GLN A 80 -1.99 -3.95 12.46
C GLN A 80 -1.71 -2.52 12.95
N THR A 81 -0.96 -1.77 12.16
CA THR A 81 -0.62 -0.38 12.46
C THR A 81 -1.84 0.52 12.32
N PHE A 82 -2.68 0.32 11.30
CA PHE A 82 -3.95 1.02 11.13
C PHE A 82 -4.89 0.80 12.33
N GLU A 83 -4.98 -0.42 12.85
CA GLU A 83 -5.71 -0.75 14.07
C GLU A 83 -5.14 -0.04 15.30
N LYS A 84 -3.81 -0.04 15.47
CA LYS A 84 -3.14 0.63 16.60
C LYS A 84 -3.35 2.14 16.61
N ILE A 85 -3.45 2.80 15.45
CA ILE A 85 -3.72 4.24 15.33
C ILE A 85 -5.09 4.58 15.92
N ASN A 86 -6.11 3.76 15.64
CA ASN A 86 -7.44 3.89 16.23
C ASN A 86 -8.09 2.50 16.32
N PRO A 87 -8.31 1.95 17.52
CA PRO A 87 -8.90 0.62 17.69
C PRO A 87 -10.27 0.45 17.01
N GLN A 88 -11.02 1.53 16.76
CA GLN A 88 -12.28 1.46 16.01
C GLN A 88 -12.09 1.04 14.54
N ASN A 89 -10.87 1.15 14.02
CA ASN A 89 -10.49 0.71 12.68
C ASN A 89 -10.61 -0.81 12.52
N GLU A 90 -10.52 -1.61 13.59
CA GLU A 90 -10.74 -3.06 13.56
C GLU A 90 -12.10 -3.40 12.91
N VAL A 91 -13.15 -2.65 13.28
CA VAL A 91 -14.50 -2.83 12.73
C VAL A 91 -14.53 -2.53 11.23
N PHE A 92 -13.74 -1.54 10.77
CA PHE A 92 -13.63 -1.22 9.36
C PHE A 92 -12.88 -2.32 8.60
N ILE A 93 -11.72 -2.75 9.10
CA ILE A 93 -10.91 -3.84 8.52
C ILE A 93 -11.79 -5.08 8.36
N LYS A 94 -12.48 -5.49 9.42
CA LYS A 94 -13.37 -6.65 9.39
C LYS A 94 -14.45 -6.54 8.31
N LYS A 95 -15.11 -5.39 8.19
CA LYS A 95 -16.15 -5.17 7.16
C LYS A 95 -15.59 -5.24 5.74
N VAL A 96 -14.40 -4.68 5.51
CA VAL A 96 -13.73 -4.75 4.22
C VAL A 96 -13.36 -6.19 3.91
N THR A 97 -12.74 -6.92 4.84
CA THR A 97 -12.39 -8.34 4.68
C THR A 97 -13.62 -9.21 4.41
N GLU A 98 -14.72 -9.01 5.14
CA GLU A 98 -15.98 -9.72 4.91
C GLU A 98 -16.55 -9.44 3.51
N TYR A 99 -16.56 -8.18 3.09
CA TYR A 99 -17.00 -7.79 1.75
C TYR A 99 -16.12 -8.45 0.67
N LEU A 100 -14.81 -8.35 0.82
CA LEU A 100 -13.82 -8.93 -0.07
C LEU A 100 -13.94 -10.46 -0.20
N ASN A 101 -14.21 -11.14 0.91
CA ASN A 101 -14.48 -12.58 0.92
C ASN A 101 -15.82 -12.96 0.29
N SER A 102 -16.77 -12.02 0.23
CA SER A 102 -18.10 -12.23 -0.37
C SER A 102 -18.14 -12.06 -1.90
N LEU A 103 -17.07 -11.51 -2.50
CA LEU A 103 -16.97 -11.34 -3.95
C LEU A 103 -16.85 -12.70 -4.66
N ASP A 104 -17.54 -12.86 -5.79
CA ASP A 104 -17.40 -14.04 -6.65
C ASP A 104 -16.11 -13.97 -7.50
N GLU A 105 -15.60 -15.12 -7.98
CA GLU A 105 -14.31 -15.24 -8.71
C GLU A 105 -14.19 -14.26 -9.91
N ILE A 106 -15.29 -13.96 -10.59
CA ILE A 106 -15.34 -13.03 -11.73
C ILE A 106 -15.19 -11.57 -11.27
N GLU A 107 -15.81 -11.22 -10.13
CA GLU A 107 -15.69 -9.88 -9.52
C GLU A 107 -14.29 -9.64 -8.94
N LYS A 108 -13.59 -10.71 -8.56
CA LYS A 108 -12.17 -10.69 -8.15
C LYS A 108 -11.21 -10.49 -9.33
N GLU A 109 -11.60 -10.85 -10.55
CA GLU A 109 -10.79 -10.64 -11.76
C GLU A 109 -10.90 -9.21 -12.32
N ASP A 110 -12.08 -8.60 -12.25
CA ASP A 110 -12.31 -7.23 -12.75
C ASP A 110 -11.63 -6.14 -11.89
N ILE A 111 -11.19 -6.47 -10.67
CA ILE A 111 -10.51 -5.54 -9.78
C ILE A 111 -9.08 -6.03 -9.49
N GLY A 112 -8.22 -5.94 -10.52
CA GLY A 112 -6.84 -6.45 -10.49
C GLY A 112 -5.97 -5.99 -9.31
N VAL A 113 -6.24 -4.80 -8.74
CA VAL A 113 -5.57 -4.26 -7.53
C VAL A 113 -6.15 -4.85 -6.23
N ILE A 114 -7.43 -5.20 -6.20
CA ILE A 114 -8.03 -5.85 -5.02
C ILE A 114 -7.58 -7.31 -4.94
N ARG A 115 -7.36 -8.01 -6.06
CA ARG A 115 -6.87 -9.40 -6.05
C ARG A 115 -5.51 -9.56 -5.38
N SER A 116 -4.61 -8.57 -5.52
CA SER A 116 -3.33 -8.59 -4.83
C SER A 116 -3.54 -8.33 -3.34
N VAL A 117 -4.23 -7.25 -2.98
CA VAL A 117 -4.59 -6.94 -1.58
C VAL A 117 -5.26 -8.14 -0.90
N LEU A 118 -6.19 -8.81 -1.57
CA LEU A 118 -6.87 -10.03 -1.11
C LEU A 118 -5.92 -11.18 -0.80
N ARG A 119 -4.89 -11.40 -1.62
CA ARG A 119 -3.92 -12.48 -1.36
C ARG A 119 -3.13 -12.22 -0.09
N GLY A 120 -2.74 -10.97 0.17
CA GLY A 120 -2.07 -10.60 1.42
C GLY A 120 -2.97 -10.48 2.65
N LEU A 121 -4.27 -10.77 2.53
CA LEU A 121 -5.21 -10.81 3.67
C LEU A 121 -5.64 -12.24 4.05
N MET A 122 -5.25 -13.26 3.27
CA MET A 122 -5.62 -14.67 3.46
C MET A 122 -4.49 -15.47 4.09
#